data_AF-A0A918JJN8-F1
#
_entry.id   AF-A0A918JJN8-F1
#
_cell.length_a   1.000
_cell.length_b   1.000
_cell.length_c   1.000
_cell.angle_alpha   90.00
_cell.angle_beta   90.00
_cell.angle_gamma   90.00
#
_symmetry.space_group_name_H-M   'P 1'
#
loop_
_entity.id
_entity.type
_entity.pdbx_description
1 polymer ?
#
loop_
_entity_poly.entity_id
_entity_poly.type
_entity_poly.pdbx_seq_one_letter_code
_entity_poly.pdbx_strand_id
1 'polypeptide(L)'
;MTSTFAFFKRFIPCWVVTYCLASILHTQMVLTGLVQVDVAIPVADWVSMTAYDLWGLLPAYGSATLGAMLIAMLIVSWLVQHQSRMLTLVLCMCAGALAMLVMLLAMQPIMQVTLIAGARSSVGMALQCLAGLLGGLVYAMLWHHQRHE
;
A
#
# COMPACT_ATOMS: atom_id res chain seq x y z
N MET A 1 -14.28 -8.79 23.91
CA MET A 1 -13.07 -9.20 23.15
C MET A 1 -13.31 -9.29 21.62
N THR A 2 -14.48 -8.90 21.10
CA THR A 2 -14.88 -9.02 19.69
C THR A 2 -14.36 -7.91 18.76
N SER A 3 -13.96 -6.74 19.28
CA SER A 3 -13.58 -5.58 18.45
C SER A 3 -12.18 -5.69 17.83
N THR A 4 -11.17 -6.11 18.61
CA THR A 4 -9.77 -6.15 18.14
C THR A 4 -9.54 -7.22 17.06
N PHE A 5 -10.13 -8.41 17.24
CA PHE A 5 -9.99 -9.50 16.28
C PHE A 5 -10.67 -9.18 14.94
N ALA A 6 -11.83 -8.51 14.98
CA ALA A 6 -12.52 -8.05 13.78
C ALA A 6 -11.71 -6.99 13.01
N PHE A 7 -11.01 -6.08 13.72
CA PHE A 7 -10.11 -5.12 13.10
C PHE A 7 -8.98 -5.83 12.33
N PHE A 8 -8.27 -6.75 12.96
CA PHE A 8 -7.14 -7.44 12.30
C PHE A 8 -7.58 -8.27 11.09
N LYS A 9 -8.76 -8.91 11.13
CA LYS A 9 -9.34 -9.61 9.99
C LYS A 9 -9.52 -8.72 8.75
N ARG A 10 -9.81 -7.43 8.94
CA ARG A 10 -9.97 -6.44 7.85
C ARG A 10 -8.64 -5.81 7.46
N PHE A 11 -7.79 -5.58 8.45
CA PHE A 11 -6.50 -4.91 8.31
C PHE A 11 -5.48 -5.75 7.53
N ILE A 12 -5.35 -7.06 7.84
CA ILE A 12 -4.34 -7.91 7.20
C ILE A 12 -4.52 -7.98 5.68
N PRO A 13 -5.73 -8.27 5.12
CA PRO A 13 -5.93 -8.24 3.67
C PRO A 13 -5.67 -6.87 3.04
N CYS A 14 -6.08 -5.79 3.73
CA CYS A 14 -5.83 -4.41 3.30
C CYS A 14 -4.33 -4.13 3.15
N TRP A 15 -3.53 -4.48 4.16
CA TRP A 15 -2.08 -4.31 4.12
C TRP A 15 -1.43 -5.19 3.04
N VAL A 16 -1.81 -6.47 2.95
CA VAL A 16 -1.27 -7.39 1.92
C VAL A 16 -1.53 -6.86 0.52
N VAL A 17 -2.76 -6.43 0.21
CA VAL A 17 -3.10 -5.86 -1.10
C VAL A 17 -2.31 -4.59 -1.38
N THR A 18 -2.20 -3.70 -0.40
CA THR A 18 -1.42 -2.46 -0.53
C THR A 18 0.03 -2.76 -0.86
N TYR A 19 0.67 -3.60 -0.04
CA TYR A 19 2.08 -3.96 -0.18
C TYR A 19 2.37 -4.66 -1.52
N CYS A 20 1.56 -5.66 -1.88
CA CYS A 20 1.77 -6.40 -3.12
C CYS A 20 1.62 -5.50 -4.36
N LEU A 21 0.57 -4.66 -4.41
CA LEU A 21 0.39 -3.72 -5.52
C LEU A 21 1.51 -2.69 -5.58
N ALA A 22 1.86 -2.11 -4.43
CA ALA A 22 2.95 -1.15 -4.30
C ALA A 22 4.30 -1.71 -4.77
N SER A 23 4.61 -2.95 -4.39
CA SER A 23 5.85 -3.64 -4.77
C SER A 23 5.88 -3.98 -6.26
N ILE A 24 4.79 -4.52 -6.82
CA ILE A 24 4.69 -4.80 -8.26
C ILE A 24 4.84 -3.51 -9.07
N LEU A 25 4.11 -2.44 -8.72
CA LEU A 25 4.18 -1.16 -9.42
C LEU A 25 5.57 -0.53 -9.31
N HIS A 26 6.24 -0.69 -8.16
CA HIS A 26 7.63 -0.30 -8.02
C HIS A 26 8.53 -1.01 -9.03
N THR A 27 8.47 -2.33 -9.09
CA THR A 27 9.29 -3.10 -10.04
C THR A 27 9.00 -2.71 -11.47
N GLN A 28 7.73 -2.54 -11.84
CA GLN A 28 7.38 -2.10 -13.20
C GLN A 28 7.96 -0.72 -13.55
N MET A 29 7.91 0.24 -12.62
CA MET A 29 8.51 1.57 -12.83
C MET A 29 10.03 1.51 -12.99
N VAL A 30 10.71 0.63 -12.24
CA VAL A 30 12.16 0.45 -12.36
C VAL A 30 12.53 -0.21 -13.69
N LEU A 31 11.87 -1.31 -14.05
CA LEU A 31 12.18 -2.07 -15.26
C LEU A 31 11.84 -1.29 -16.54
N THR A 32 10.75 -0.55 -16.55
CA THR A 32 10.43 0.36 -17.66
C THR A 32 11.48 1.46 -17.80
N GLY A 33 11.99 2.01 -16.69
CA GLY A 33 13.10 2.98 -16.73
C GLY A 33 14.40 2.39 -17.29
N LEU A 34 14.68 1.10 -17.04
CA LEU A 34 15.84 0.42 -17.61
C LEU A 34 15.68 0.17 -19.12
N VAL A 35 14.49 -0.25 -19.56
CA VAL A 35 14.20 -0.44 -20.99
C VAL A 35 14.30 0.89 -21.75
N GLN A 36 13.93 2.01 -21.12
CA GLN A 36 14.06 3.35 -21.72
C GLN A 36 15.50 3.79 -21.96
N VAL A 37 16.48 3.20 -21.29
CA VAL A 37 17.92 3.44 -21.52
C VAL A 37 18.59 2.28 -22.25
N ASP A 38 17.82 1.57 -23.07
CA ASP A 38 18.24 0.49 -23.97
C ASP A 38 18.83 -0.75 -23.27
N VAL A 39 18.44 -1.01 -22.01
CA VAL A 39 18.75 -2.29 -21.35
C VAL A 39 17.77 -3.36 -21.84
N ALA A 40 18.32 -4.40 -22.47
CA ALA A 40 17.55 -5.58 -22.87
C ALA A 40 17.27 -6.47 -21.65
N ILE A 41 15.99 -6.58 -21.27
CA ILE A 41 15.55 -7.40 -20.14
C ILE A 41 14.65 -8.53 -20.67
N PRO A 42 15.08 -9.80 -20.56
CA PRO A 42 14.24 -10.94 -20.88
C PRO A 42 12.98 -10.98 -20.02
N VAL A 43 11.87 -11.45 -20.58
CA VAL A 43 10.59 -11.58 -19.84
C VAL A 43 10.72 -12.48 -18.60
N ALA A 44 11.57 -13.51 -18.68
CA ALA A 44 11.87 -14.39 -17.54
C ALA A 44 12.50 -13.62 -16.37
N ASP A 45 13.44 -12.72 -16.66
CA ASP A 45 14.08 -11.86 -15.66
C ASP A 45 13.11 -10.82 -15.10
N TRP A 46 12.17 -10.35 -15.93
CA TRP A 46 11.12 -9.42 -15.51
C TRP A 46 10.23 -10.01 -14.40
N VAL A 47 9.80 -11.27 -14.60
CA VAL A 47 8.98 -11.99 -13.62
C VAL A 47 9.81 -12.33 -12.38
N SER A 48 11.05 -12.79 -12.56
CA SER A 48 11.92 -13.13 -11.43
C SER A 48 12.22 -11.89 -10.57
N MET A 49 12.54 -10.74 -11.17
CA MET A 49 12.77 -9.48 -10.46
C MET A 49 11.53 -9.02 -9.69
N THR A 50 10.34 -9.16 -10.28
CA THR A 50 9.08 -8.85 -9.56
C THR A 50 8.90 -9.74 -8.33
N ALA A 51 9.20 -11.04 -8.46
CA ALA A 51 9.12 -11.97 -7.33
C ALA A 51 10.19 -11.68 -6.26
N TYR A 52 11.41 -11.34 -6.69
CA TYR A 52 12.50 -10.95 -5.79
C TYR A 52 12.17 -9.69 -5.01
N ASP A 53 11.60 -8.66 -5.65
CA ASP A 53 11.18 -7.43 -4.97
C ASP A 53 10.04 -7.69 -3.98
N LEU A 54 9.12 -8.60 -4.30
CA LEU A 54 8.03 -8.98 -3.40
C LEU A 54 8.52 -9.58 -2.08
N TRP A 55 9.66 -10.28 -2.09
CA TRP A 55 10.28 -10.84 -0.88
C TRP A 55 11.32 -9.91 -0.26
N GLY A 56 12.16 -9.29 -1.09
CA GLY A 56 13.26 -8.43 -0.68
C GLY A 56 12.79 -7.12 -0.05
N LEU A 57 11.65 -6.57 -0.51
CA LEU A 57 11.07 -5.36 0.07
C LEU A 57 10.24 -5.64 1.33
N LEU A 58 9.91 -6.89 1.63
CA LEU A 58 9.01 -7.22 2.73
C LEU A 58 9.53 -6.76 4.11
N PRO A 59 10.82 -6.96 4.46
CA PRO A 59 11.32 -6.58 5.78
C PRO A 59 11.31 -5.07 6.02
N ALA A 60 11.77 -4.29 5.05
CA ALA A 60 11.93 -2.84 5.21
C ALA A 60 10.69 -2.07 4.75
N TYR A 61 10.26 -2.27 3.50
CA TYR A 61 9.11 -1.57 2.94
C TYR A 61 7.77 -2.15 3.42
N GLY A 62 7.67 -3.47 3.51
CA GLY A 62 6.46 -4.14 4.00
C GLY A 62 6.13 -3.75 5.45
N SER A 63 7.14 -3.70 6.33
CA SER A 63 6.96 -3.27 7.72
C SER A 63 6.63 -1.77 7.86
N ALA A 64 7.27 -0.91 7.07
CA ALA A 64 6.96 0.52 7.03
C ALA A 64 5.51 0.78 6.56
N THR A 65 5.10 0.07 5.51
CA THR A 65 3.73 0.11 4.98
C THR A 65 2.74 -0.43 6.01
N LEU A 66 3.09 -1.51 6.72
CA LEU A 66 2.28 -2.07 7.81
C LEU A 66 2.04 -1.03 8.90
N GLY A 67 3.10 -0.38 9.38
CA GLY A 67 3.01 0.64 10.42
C GLY A 67 2.16 1.84 10.00
N ALA A 68 2.39 2.38 8.80
CA ALA A 68 1.64 3.51 8.29
C ALA A 68 0.15 3.19 8.10
N MET A 69 -0.16 2.05 7.48
CA MET A 69 -1.53 1.59 7.27
C MET A 69 -2.22 1.28 8.59
N LEU A 70 -1.51 0.71 9.57
CA LEU A 70 -2.07 0.38 10.89
C LEU A 70 -2.57 1.65 11.58
N ILE A 71 -1.74 2.69 11.63
CA ILE A 71 -2.09 3.98 12.25
C ILE A 71 -3.29 4.60 11.51
N ALA A 72 -3.24 4.65 10.18
CA ALA A 72 -4.30 5.24 9.37
C ALA A 72 -5.65 4.51 9.55
N MET A 73 -5.63 3.17 9.51
CA MET A 73 -6.85 2.36 9.65
C MET A 73 -7.41 2.41 11.07
N LEU A 74 -6.58 2.51 12.11
CA LEU A 74 -7.06 2.73 13.48
C LEU A 74 -7.82 4.06 13.61
N ILE A 75 -7.25 5.14 13.08
CA ILE A 75 -7.86 6.48 13.12
C ILE A 75 -9.18 6.48 12.34
N VAL A 76 -9.19 5.95 11.12
CA VAL A 76 -10.41 5.89 10.30
C VAL A 76 -11.47 5.01 10.94
N SER A 77 -11.10 3.85 11.47
CA SER A 77 -12.06 2.95 12.15
C SER A 77 -12.78 3.64 13.29
N TRP A 78 -12.08 4.51 14.02
CA TRP A 78 -12.67 5.32 15.08
C TRP A 78 -13.61 6.40 14.52
N LEU A 79 -13.23 7.06 13.42
CA LEU A 79 -13.97 8.16 12.80
C LEU A 79 -15.27 7.71 12.10
N VAL A 80 -15.28 6.51 11.51
CA VAL A 80 -16.38 6.02 10.66
C VAL A 80 -17.47 5.23 11.40
N GLN A 81 -17.37 5.09 12.73
CA GLN A 81 -18.27 4.23 13.52
C GLN A 81 -19.75 4.55 13.29
N HIS A 82 -20.11 5.83 13.19
CA HIS A 82 -21.49 6.30 13.04
C HIS A 82 -21.77 6.93 11.68
N GLN A 83 -20.89 6.71 10.70
CA GLN A 83 -20.98 7.36 9.39
C GLN A 83 -21.72 6.50 8.36
N SER A 84 -22.19 7.17 7.31
CA SER A 84 -22.83 6.51 6.17
C SER A 84 -21.83 5.64 5.40
N ARG A 85 -22.34 4.62 4.70
CA ARG A 85 -21.53 3.68 3.90
C ARG A 85 -20.62 4.39 2.89
N MET A 86 -21.14 5.38 2.18
CA MET A 86 -20.34 6.12 1.18
C MET A 86 -19.20 6.88 1.84
N LEU A 87 -19.46 7.52 2.99
CA LEU A 87 -18.44 8.26 3.71
C LEU A 87 -17.37 7.34 4.30
N THR A 88 -17.75 6.16 4.84
CA THR A 88 -16.79 5.13 5.27
C THR A 88 -15.87 4.70 4.13
N LEU A 89 -16.43 4.41 2.94
CA LEU A 89 -15.65 4.02 1.76
C LEU A 89 -14.61 5.08 1.39
N VAL A 90 -15.07 6.33 1.21
CA VAL A 90 -14.20 7.44 0.81
C VAL A 90 -13.12 7.70 1.86
N LEU A 91 -13.46 7.71 3.15
CA LEU A 91 -12.49 7.95 4.22
C LEU A 91 -11.42 6.86 4.31
N CYS A 92 -11.79 5.58 4.17
CA CYS A 92 -10.83 4.47 4.14
C CYS A 92 -9.89 4.57 2.93
N MET A 93 -10.44 4.86 1.75
CA MET A 93 -9.66 5.04 0.51
C MET A 93 -8.66 6.21 0.63
N CYS A 94 -9.13 7.37 1.07
CA CYS A 94 -8.30 8.56 1.26
C CYS A 94 -7.22 8.33 2.34
N ALA A 95 -7.56 7.65 3.43
CA ALA A 95 -6.58 7.35 4.48
C ALA A 95 -5.50 6.37 4.02
N GLY A 96 -5.85 5.35 3.22
CA GLY A 96 -4.87 4.46 2.63
C GLY A 96 -3.91 5.18 1.69
N ALA A 97 -4.43 6.05 0.81
CA ALA A 97 -3.61 6.88 -0.07
C ALA A 97 -2.69 7.83 0.71
N LEU A 98 -3.24 8.51 1.73
CA LEU A 98 -2.48 9.44 2.57
C LEU A 98 -1.42 8.73 3.41
N ALA A 99 -1.72 7.53 3.93
CA ALA A 99 -0.75 6.71 4.66
C ALA A 99 0.47 6.38 3.80
N MET A 100 0.25 5.97 2.55
CA MET A 100 1.33 5.71 1.59
C MET A 100 2.12 6.98 1.27
N LEU A 101 1.44 8.10 1.03
CA LEU A 101 2.09 9.37 0.77
C LEU A 101 2.99 9.81 1.94
N VAL A 102 2.45 9.80 3.16
CA VAL A 102 3.19 10.18 4.37
C VAL A 102 4.36 9.24 4.60
N MET A 103 4.17 7.93 4.43
CA MET A 103 5.24 6.94 4.59
C MET A 103 6.37 7.16 3.58
N LEU A 104 6.06 7.43 2.31
CA LEU A 104 7.07 7.73 1.29
C LEU A 104 7.82 9.04 1.59
N LEU A 105 7.11 10.07 2.02
CA LEU A 105 7.73 11.35 2.41
C LEU A 105 8.59 11.20 3.67
N ALA A 106 8.22 10.32 4.59
CA ALA A 106 8.98 10.02 5.79
C ALA A 106 10.21 9.14 5.51
N MET A 107 10.21 8.32 4.45
CA MET A 107 11.34 7.45 4.11
C MET A 107 12.62 8.23 3.77
N GLN A 108 12.54 9.33 3.00
CA GLN A 108 13.72 10.14 2.65
C GLN A 108 14.49 10.68 3.87
N PRO A 109 13.85 11.40 4.82
CA PRO A 109 14.56 11.96 5.97
C PRO A 109 15.05 10.88 6.96
N ILE A 110 14.34 9.75 7.08
CA ILE A 110 14.68 8.69 8.04
C ILE A 110 15.79 7.78 7.51
N MET A 111 15.71 7.36 6.24
CA MET A 111 16.61 6.34 5.69
C MET A 111 17.80 6.92 4.92
N GLN A 112 17.85 8.25 4.68
CA GLN A 112 18.88 8.94 3.88
C GLN A 112 19.02 8.40 2.42
N VAL A 113 18.18 7.45 2.03
CA VAL A 113 18.16 6.79 0.72
C VAL A 113 16.70 6.61 0.30
N THR A 114 16.44 6.74 -1.00
CA THR A 114 15.13 6.40 -1.57
C THR A 114 15.03 4.89 -1.75
N LEU A 115 14.48 4.20 -0.74
CA LEU A 115 14.32 2.74 -0.73
C LEU A 115 13.52 2.22 -1.93
N ILE A 116 12.55 3.01 -2.41
CA ILE A 116 11.68 2.69 -3.54
C ILE A 116 12.10 3.56 -4.74
N ALA A 117 13.09 3.12 -5.52
CA ALA A 117 13.54 3.81 -6.73
C ALA A 117 12.39 4.12 -7.72
N GLY A 118 11.47 3.18 -7.91
CA GLY A 118 10.28 3.36 -8.75
C GLY A 118 9.30 4.44 -8.29
N ALA A 119 9.42 4.97 -7.05
CA ALA A 119 8.59 6.05 -6.52
C ALA A 119 9.27 7.43 -6.53
N ARG A 120 10.46 7.55 -7.14
CA ARG A 120 11.18 8.83 -7.24
C ARG A 120 10.47 9.84 -8.16
N SER A 121 9.75 9.36 -9.16
CA SER A 121 8.97 10.21 -10.07
C SER A 121 7.60 10.51 -9.48
N SER A 122 6.99 11.63 -9.89
CA SER A 122 5.62 11.98 -9.49
C SER A 122 4.61 10.89 -9.87
N VAL A 123 4.82 10.23 -11.02
CA VAL A 123 4.02 9.11 -11.49
C VAL A 123 4.17 7.90 -10.56
N GLY A 124 5.41 7.55 -10.21
CA GLY A 124 5.69 6.46 -9.28
C GLY A 124 5.05 6.68 -7.91
N MET A 125 5.17 7.90 -7.37
CA MET A 125 4.51 8.28 -6.12
C MET A 125 2.98 8.18 -6.22
N ALA A 126 2.38 8.64 -7.33
CA ALA A 126 0.94 8.52 -7.55
C ALA A 126 0.47 7.06 -7.60
N LEU A 127 1.24 6.17 -8.24
CA LEU A 127 0.97 4.73 -8.28
C LEU A 127 1.02 4.09 -6.88
N GLN A 128 1.95 4.53 -6.04
CA GLN A 128 2.02 4.08 -4.65
C GLN A 128 0.82 4.55 -3.82
N CYS A 129 0.40 5.81 -3.99
CA CYS A 129 -0.82 6.31 -3.38
C CYS A 129 -2.07 5.54 -3.86
N LEU A 130 -2.11 5.16 -5.15
CA LEU A 130 -3.16 4.33 -5.70
C LEU A 130 -3.19 2.93 -5.07
N ALA A 131 -2.03 2.31 -4.83
CA ALA A 131 -1.96 1.04 -4.12
C ALA A 131 -2.55 1.17 -2.69
N GLY A 132 -2.22 2.24 -1.97
CA GLY A 132 -2.82 2.56 -0.67
C GLY A 132 -4.33 2.78 -0.73
N LEU A 133 -4.80 3.49 -1.75
CA LEU A 133 -6.22 3.72 -2.01
C LEU A 133 -6.98 2.40 -2.20
N LEU A 134 -6.44 1.48 -2.99
CA LEU A 134 -7.02 0.16 -3.24
C LEU A 134 -7.01 -0.72 -1.98
N GLY A 135 -5.96 -0.66 -1.16
CA GLY A 135 -5.95 -1.29 0.15
C GLY A 135 -7.04 -0.76 1.09
N GLY A 136 -7.20 0.56 1.15
CA GLY A 136 -8.27 1.21 1.90
C GLY A 136 -9.68 0.82 1.42
N LEU A 137 -9.85 0.63 0.11
CA LEU A 137 -11.09 0.10 -0.47
C LEU A 137 -11.36 -1.32 0.02
N VAL A 138 -10.37 -2.21 0.02
CA VAL A 138 -10.50 -3.58 0.57
C VAL A 138 -10.90 -3.56 2.04
N TYR A 139 -10.29 -2.68 2.84
CA TYR A 139 -10.65 -2.50 4.24
C TYR A 139 -12.12 -2.13 4.42
N ALA A 140 -12.60 -1.15 3.65
CA ALA A 140 -14.00 -0.70 3.71
C ALA A 140 -14.99 -1.77 3.23
N MET A 141 -14.64 -2.54 2.20
CA MET A 141 -15.50 -3.65 1.73
C MET A 141 -15.68 -4.71 2.82
N LEU A 142 -14.61 -5.09 3.51
CA LEU A 142 -14.65 -6.06 4.61
C LEU A 142 -15.34 -5.51 5.87
N TRP A 143 -15.30 -4.19 6.09
CA TRP A 143 -16.03 -3.54 7.18
C TRP A 143 -17.54 -3.74 7.04
N HIS A 144 -18.08 -3.62 5.83
CA HIS A 144 -19.52 -3.69 5.59
C HIS A 144 -20.07 -5.11 5.67
N HIS A 145 -19.30 -6.12 5.29
CA HIS A 145 -19.74 -7.51 5.33
C HIS A 145 -20.20 -7.94 6.75
N GLN A 146 -19.57 -7.41 7.79
CA GLN A 146 -19.84 -7.78 9.19
C GLN A 146 -20.96 -6.98 9.88
N ARG A 147 -21.58 -5.99 9.22
CA ARG A 147 -22.77 -5.30 9.76
C ARG A 147 -24.09 -5.99 9.41
N HIS A 148 -24.04 -7.00 8.54
CA HIS A 148 -25.20 -7.76 8.06
C HIS A 148 -25.27 -9.18 8.63
N GLU A 149 -24.31 -9.57 9.47
CA GLU A 149 -24.31 -10.79 10.29
C GLU A 149 -24.63 -10.43 11.75
#